data_AF-A0A1Z4V0M7-F1
#
_entry.id   AF-A0A1Z4V0M7-F1
#
_cell.length_a   1.000
_cell.length_b   1.000
_cell.length_c   1.000
_cell.angle_alpha   90.00
_cell.angle_beta   90.00
_cell.angle_gamma   90.00
#
_symmetry.space_group_name_H-M   'P 1'
#
loop_
_entity.id
_entity.type
_entity.pdbx_description
1 polymer ?
#
loop_
_entity_poly.entity_id
_entity_poly.type
_entity_poly.pdbx_seq_one_letter_code
_entity_poly.pdbx_strand_id
1 'polypeptide(L)'
;MRIDGVFFPNHNTDNPIYFLEVQFQSDKDLYHRLFSEIFLYIRQNNPKNHWSAVVIYPTRSIDTQDIQHYQEFFTSQRVRVIYLDELAETTSLPIGIATIKLIIANADNSITQARELITRTKQEINSQLQQQQLLQIIETILIYKFPRMNREEIEAMFGLSELKQTRFYQEAKEEGKEEGERKAKLDAVPGLIALGLTKEQIAQVLNLSLEEISQIIQQQNINTKDK
;
A
#
# COMPACT_ATOMS: atom_id res chain seq x y z
N MET A 1 6.91 -10.34 -19.60
CA MET A 1 7.99 -9.68 -18.87
C MET A 1 7.40 -9.27 -17.55
N ARG A 2 7.86 -9.89 -16.46
CA ARG A 2 7.42 -9.59 -15.11
C ARG A 2 8.67 -9.26 -14.28
N ILE A 3 9.34 -8.20 -14.70
CA ILE A 3 10.31 -7.47 -13.88
C ILE A 3 9.49 -6.48 -13.06
N ASP A 4 9.75 -6.37 -11.77
CA ASP A 4 8.98 -5.50 -10.87
C ASP A 4 9.04 -4.01 -11.27
N GLY A 5 10.17 -3.56 -11.83
CA GLY A 5 10.30 -2.20 -12.33
C GLY A 5 11.31 -2.04 -13.46
N VAL A 6 10.98 -1.16 -14.41
CA VAL A 6 11.90 -0.67 -15.45
C VAL A 6 11.92 0.85 -15.40
N PHE A 7 13.08 1.43 -15.08
CA PHE A 7 13.26 2.87 -14.92
C PHE A 7 14.11 3.44 -16.06
N PHE A 8 13.57 4.47 -16.69
CA PHE A 8 14.20 5.17 -17.80
C PHE A 8 14.88 6.46 -17.33
N PRO A 9 16.03 6.83 -17.90
CA PRO A 9 16.67 8.09 -17.57
C PRO A 9 15.86 9.27 -18.15
N ASN A 10 15.63 10.30 -17.32
CA ASN A 10 14.76 11.42 -17.69
C ASN A 10 15.34 12.34 -18.78
N HIS A 11 16.67 12.47 -18.89
CA HIS A 11 17.30 13.50 -19.71
C HIS A 11 18.59 13.09 -20.43
N ASN A 12 19.33 12.10 -19.93
CA ASN A 12 20.64 11.73 -20.48
C ASN A 12 20.63 10.30 -21.05
N THR A 13 20.91 10.17 -22.35
CA THR A 13 21.01 8.88 -23.04
C THR A 13 22.22 8.05 -22.62
N ASP A 14 23.19 8.65 -21.92
CA ASP A 14 24.34 7.92 -21.36
C ASP A 14 24.00 7.19 -20.06
N ASN A 15 22.93 7.63 -19.37
CA ASN A 15 22.48 6.95 -18.17
C ASN A 15 21.84 5.60 -18.51
N PRO A 16 22.07 4.56 -17.70
CA PRO A 16 21.53 3.25 -17.99
C PRO A 16 20.03 3.19 -17.73
N ILE A 17 19.35 2.29 -18.44
CA ILE A 17 18.04 1.77 -18.05
C ILE A 17 18.25 0.89 -16.82
N TYR A 18 17.48 1.11 -15.76
CA TYR A 18 17.53 0.29 -14.56
C TYR A 18 16.39 -0.73 -14.55
N PHE A 19 16.76 -1.99 -14.38
CA PHE A 19 15.83 -3.07 -14.08
C PHE A 19 15.83 -3.33 -12.58
N LEU A 20 14.65 -3.37 -11.96
CA LEU A 20 14.49 -3.59 -10.54
C LEU A 20 13.70 -4.88 -10.30
N GLU A 21 14.23 -5.72 -9.43
CA GLU A 21 13.56 -6.92 -8.93
C GLU A 21 13.57 -6.89 -7.40
N VAL A 22 12.43 -7.19 -6.76
CA VAL A 22 12.27 -7.20 -5.31
C VAL A 22 11.87 -8.59 -4.86
N GLN A 23 12.77 -9.26 -4.14
CA GLN A 23 12.60 -10.67 -3.79
C GLN A 23 12.55 -10.87 -2.26
N PHE A 24 11.37 -11.22 -1.75
CA PHE A 24 11.13 -11.44 -0.31
C PHE A 24 11.04 -12.92 0.08
N GLN A 25 11.23 -13.83 -0.87
CA GLN A 25 11.21 -15.28 -0.66
C GLN A 25 12.40 -15.92 -1.35
N SER A 26 12.88 -17.07 -0.86
CA SER A 26 13.96 -17.78 -1.54
C SER A 26 13.47 -18.24 -2.92
N ASP A 27 14.15 -17.83 -3.98
CA ASP A 27 13.86 -18.22 -5.36
C ASP A 27 15.17 -18.59 -6.07
N LYS A 28 15.29 -19.87 -6.46
CA LYS A 28 16.47 -20.39 -7.15
C LYS A 28 16.52 -19.97 -8.62
N ASP A 29 15.37 -19.66 -9.21
CA ASP A 29 15.24 -19.31 -10.62
C ASP A 29 15.26 -17.79 -10.85
N LEU A 30 15.42 -16.99 -9.78
CA LEU A 30 15.36 -15.53 -9.85
C LEU A 30 16.30 -14.97 -10.93
N TYR A 31 17.59 -15.32 -10.86
CA TYR A 31 18.58 -14.76 -11.79
C TYR A 31 18.34 -15.28 -13.21
N HIS A 32 17.98 -16.55 -13.39
CA HIS A 32 17.58 -17.08 -14.70
C HIS A 32 16.44 -16.27 -15.33
N ARG A 33 15.39 -15.99 -14.55
CA ARG A 33 14.26 -15.16 -14.99
C ARG A 33 14.71 -13.73 -15.28
N LEU A 34 15.40 -13.08 -14.35
CA LEU A 34 15.86 -11.69 -14.47
C LEU A 34 16.67 -11.47 -15.76
N PHE A 35 17.70 -12.27 -15.99
CA PHE A 35 18.55 -12.10 -17.17
C PHE A 35 17.82 -12.44 -18.47
N SER A 36 16.97 -13.46 -18.46
CA SER A 36 16.14 -13.80 -19.63
C SER A 36 15.24 -12.62 -20.03
N GLU A 37 14.63 -11.96 -19.05
CA GLU A 37 13.74 -10.84 -19.27
C GLU A 37 14.48 -9.56 -19.68
N ILE A 38 15.62 -9.25 -19.07
CA ILE A 38 16.48 -8.12 -19.47
C ILE A 38 16.94 -8.27 -20.92
N PHE A 39 17.44 -9.44 -21.31
CA PHE A 39 17.93 -9.63 -22.68
C PHE A 39 16.80 -9.69 -23.70
N LEU A 40 15.63 -10.24 -23.32
CA LEU A 40 14.44 -10.16 -24.15
C LEU A 40 14.01 -8.70 -24.37
N TYR A 41 14.02 -7.88 -23.32
CA TYR A 41 13.73 -6.45 -23.41
C TYR A 41 14.67 -5.76 -24.40
N ILE A 42 15.98 -5.96 -24.24
CA ILE A 42 16.99 -5.32 -25.08
C ILE A 42 16.80 -5.73 -26.54
N ARG A 43 16.54 -7.00 -26.81
CA ARG A 43 16.26 -7.49 -28.17
C ARG A 43 15.02 -6.84 -28.78
N GLN A 44 13.93 -6.70 -28.01
CA GLN A 44 12.66 -6.18 -28.51
C GLN A 44 12.69 -4.66 -28.74
N ASN A 45 13.40 -3.93 -27.87
CA ASN A 45 13.35 -2.47 -27.85
C ASN A 45 14.59 -1.80 -28.46
N ASN A 46 15.68 -2.56 -28.64
CA ASN A 46 16.98 -2.08 -29.14
C ASN A 46 17.39 -0.72 -28.55
N PRO A 47 17.43 -0.58 -27.20
CA PRO A 47 17.72 0.70 -26.57
C PRO A 47 19.14 1.14 -26.87
N LYS A 48 19.35 2.46 -27.02
CA LYS A 48 20.69 3.04 -27.16
C LYS A 48 21.44 3.11 -25.84
N ASN A 49 20.70 3.21 -24.73
CA ASN A 49 21.24 3.30 -23.39
C ASN A 49 21.90 1.97 -22.98
N HIS A 50 22.92 2.08 -22.12
CA HIS A 50 23.37 0.93 -21.34
C HIS A 50 22.26 0.41 -20.42
N TRP A 51 22.44 -0.76 -19.83
CA TRP A 51 21.54 -1.28 -18.82
C TRP A 51 22.28 -1.57 -17.51
N SER A 52 21.54 -1.51 -16.40
CA SER A 52 21.95 -1.96 -15.08
C SER A 52 20.76 -2.60 -14.37
N ALA A 53 21.04 -3.45 -13.39
CA ALA A 53 20.00 -4.09 -12.61
C ALA A 53 20.25 -3.93 -11.11
N VAL A 54 19.16 -3.85 -10.35
CA VAL A 54 19.16 -3.82 -8.90
C VAL A 54 18.24 -4.92 -8.41
N VAL A 55 18.75 -5.78 -7.55
CA VAL A 55 17.95 -6.81 -6.86
C VAL A 55 17.88 -6.44 -5.39
N ILE A 56 16.67 -6.32 -4.84
CA ILE A 56 16.45 -5.96 -3.44
C ILE A 56 15.98 -7.18 -2.67
N TYR A 57 16.68 -7.50 -1.58
CA TYR A 57 16.29 -8.53 -0.63
C TYR A 57 16.05 -7.93 0.75
N PRO A 58 15.15 -8.53 1.57
CA PRO A 58 14.99 -8.12 2.95
C PRO A 58 16.24 -8.39 3.78
N THR A 59 16.86 -9.57 3.59
CA THR A 59 18.08 -10.02 4.27
C THR A 59 18.89 -10.93 3.36
N ARG A 60 20.19 -11.09 3.67
CA ARG A 60 21.08 -12.00 2.92
C ARG A 60 20.67 -13.46 2.98
N SER A 61 19.94 -13.88 4.02
CA SER A 61 19.51 -15.28 4.18
C SER A 61 18.47 -15.74 3.16
N ILE A 62 17.81 -14.81 2.48
CA ILE A 62 16.82 -15.11 1.42
C ILE A 62 17.48 -15.25 0.05
N ASP A 63 18.65 -14.64 -0.13
CA ASP A 63 19.40 -14.68 -1.38
C ASP A 63 20.10 -16.03 -1.53
N THR A 64 19.77 -16.74 -2.63
CA THR A 64 20.35 -18.05 -2.96
C THR A 64 21.80 -17.93 -3.43
N GLN A 65 22.22 -16.73 -3.86
CA GLN A 65 23.55 -16.41 -4.36
C GLN A 65 24.02 -17.32 -5.51
N ASP A 66 23.09 -17.93 -6.24
CA ASP A 66 23.39 -18.77 -7.39
C ASP A 66 23.66 -17.90 -8.63
N ILE A 67 24.87 -17.34 -8.67
CA ILE A 67 25.31 -16.40 -9.70
C ILE A 67 26.32 -16.99 -10.68
N GLN A 68 26.52 -18.32 -10.69
CA GLN A 68 27.62 -18.96 -11.42
C GLN A 68 27.62 -18.61 -12.92
N HIS A 69 26.45 -18.50 -13.54
CA HIS A 69 26.29 -18.17 -14.96
C HIS A 69 26.33 -16.66 -15.27
N TYR A 70 26.39 -15.82 -14.24
CA TYR A 70 26.12 -14.39 -14.34
C TYR A 70 27.18 -13.53 -13.63
N GLN A 71 28.25 -14.17 -13.14
CA GLN A 71 29.23 -13.61 -12.22
C GLN A 71 29.85 -12.31 -12.72
N GLU A 72 30.06 -12.18 -14.03
CA GLU A 72 30.64 -11.01 -14.68
C GLU A 72 29.77 -9.75 -14.49
N PHE A 73 28.45 -9.90 -14.44
CA PHE A 73 27.54 -8.77 -14.25
C PHE A 73 27.57 -8.24 -12.83
N PHE A 74 27.77 -9.11 -11.84
CA PHE A 74 27.96 -8.70 -10.43
C PHE A 74 29.35 -8.12 -10.21
N THR A 75 30.39 -8.76 -10.77
CA THR A 75 31.78 -8.30 -10.66
C THR A 75 31.97 -6.92 -11.25
N SER A 76 31.34 -6.65 -12.40
CA SER A 76 31.35 -5.32 -13.05
C SER A 76 30.43 -4.28 -12.40
N GLN A 77 29.69 -4.66 -11.34
CA GLN A 77 28.68 -3.81 -10.70
C GLN A 77 27.54 -3.37 -11.62
N ARG A 78 27.34 -4.10 -12.74
CA ARG A 78 26.20 -3.92 -13.64
C ARG A 78 24.90 -4.42 -13.00
N VAL A 79 24.99 -5.50 -12.23
CA VAL A 79 23.93 -5.94 -11.32
C VAL A 79 24.40 -5.69 -9.90
N ARG A 80 23.55 -5.03 -9.10
CA ARG A 80 23.81 -4.78 -7.68
C ARG A 80 22.74 -5.43 -6.84
N VAL A 81 23.16 -6.06 -5.76
CA VAL A 81 22.24 -6.61 -4.75
C VAL A 81 22.22 -5.65 -3.56
N ILE A 82 21.02 -5.30 -3.10
CA ILE A 82 20.79 -4.47 -1.93
C ILE A 82 20.06 -5.33 -0.90
N TYR A 83 20.66 -5.49 0.27
CA TYR A 83 20.02 -6.10 1.43
C TYR A 83 19.50 -4.99 2.34
N LEU A 84 18.19 -4.97 2.61
CA LEU A 84 17.54 -3.88 3.33
C LEU A 84 18.00 -3.79 4.79
N ASP A 85 18.33 -4.92 5.42
CA ASP A 85 18.84 -5.00 6.79
C ASP A 85 20.29 -4.50 6.94
N GLU A 86 21.06 -4.51 5.85
CA GLU A 86 22.43 -4.01 5.79
C GLU A 86 22.53 -2.50 5.45
N LEU A 87 21.40 -1.84 5.19
CA LEU A 87 21.37 -0.40 4.90
C LEU A 87 21.68 0.43 6.16
N ALA A 88 22.28 1.61 5.94
CA ALA A 88 22.56 2.59 6.99
C ALA A 88 21.31 3.01 7.79
N GLU A 89 21.51 3.72 8.89
CA GLU A 89 20.40 4.18 9.74
C GLU A 89 19.38 5.02 8.97
N THR A 90 18.10 4.84 9.31
CA THR A 90 16.95 5.43 8.60
C THR A 90 17.13 6.93 8.38
N THR A 91 17.61 7.65 9.39
CA THR A 91 17.90 9.11 9.38
C THR A 91 18.88 9.54 8.30
N SER A 92 19.81 8.67 7.89
CA SER A 92 20.86 8.97 6.90
C SER A 92 20.47 8.60 5.46
N LEU A 93 19.42 7.79 5.29
CA LEU A 93 19.00 7.28 3.99
C LEU A 93 18.10 8.29 3.28
N PRO A 94 18.14 8.36 1.94
CA PRO A 94 17.11 9.03 1.16
C PRO A 94 15.72 8.51 1.55
N ILE A 95 14.74 9.42 1.67
CA ILE A 95 13.46 9.11 2.31
C ILE A 95 12.70 7.93 1.67
N GLY A 96 12.81 7.76 0.34
CA GLY A 96 12.22 6.61 -0.35
C GLY A 96 12.84 5.28 0.07
N ILE A 97 14.17 5.22 0.22
CA ILE A 97 14.89 4.03 0.69
C ILE A 97 14.57 3.76 2.16
N ALA A 98 14.54 4.82 2.98
CA ALA A 98 14.15 4.77 4.37
C ALA A 98 12.72 4.20 4.54
N THR A 99 11.81 4.55 3.63
CA THR A 99 10.43 4.03 3.59
C THR A 99 10.39 2.54 3.24
N ILE A 100 11.19 2.08 2.29
CA ILE A 100 11.29 0.64 1.96
C ILE A 100 11.86 -0.15 3.15
N LYS A 101 12.85 0.40 3.85
CA LYS A 101 13.43 -0.22 5.06
C LYS A 101 12.40 -0.44 6.17
N LEU A 102 11.34 0.39 6.24
CA LEU A 102 10.23 0.21 7.19
C LEU A 102 9.54 -1.16 7.05
N ILE A 103 9.51 -1.74 5.84
CA ILE A 103 8.87 -3.03 5.57
C ILE A 103 9.50 -4.14 6.43
N ILE A 104 10.83 -4.15 6.55
CA ILE A 104 11.57 -5.19 7.27
C ILE A 104 11.86 -4.85 8.73
N ALA A 105 11.55 -3.64 9.19
CA ALA A 105 11.77 -3.25 10.58
C ALA A 105 11.03 -4.20 11.56
N ASN A 106 11.55 -4.43 12.76
CA ASN A 106 10.80 -5.20 13.76
C ASN A 106 9.62 -4.36 14.31
N ALA A 107 8.64 -5.01 14.92
CA ALA A 107 7.44 -4.33 15.45
C ALA A 107 7.79 -3.20 16.41
N ASP A 108 8.76 -3.43 17.31
CA ASP A 108 9.18 -2.48 18.34
C ASP A 108 9.73 -1.17 17.77
N ASN A 109 10.52 -1.23 16.70
CA ASN A 109 11.12 -0.04 16.08
C ASN A 109 10.27 0.56 14.95
N SER A 110 9.34 -0.20 14.37
CA SER A 110 8.56 0.25 13.20
C SER A 110 7.73 1.50 13.50
N ILE A 111 7.17 1.62 14.71
CA ILE A 111 6.38 2.79 15.09
C ILE A 111 7.26 4.04 15.14
N THR A 112 8.42 3.97 15.80
CA THR A 112 9.36 5.10 15.89
C THR A 112 9.87 5.50 14.52
N GLN A 113 10.25 4.52 13.68
CA GLN A 113 10.71 4.78 12.32
C GLN A 113 9.61 5.40 11.45
N ALA A 114 8.37 4.94 11.55
CA ALA A 114 7.27 5.51 10.80
C ALA A 114 6.99 6.97 11.19
N ARG A 115 6.98 7.28 12.48
CA ARG A 115 6.82 8.68 12.99
C ARG A 115 7.92 9.60 12.44
N GLU A 116 9.15 9.11 12.42
CA GLU A 116 10.28 9.83 11.83
C GLU A 116 10.07 10.06 10.32
N LEU A 117 9.71 9.01 9.57
CA LEU A 117 9.44 9.10 8.13
C LEU A 117 8.31 10.08 7.80
N ILE A 118 7.24 10.08 8.59
CA ILE A 118 6.12 11.03 8.44
C ILE A 118 6.62 12.47 8.66
N THR A 119 7.47 12.68 9.66
CA THR A 119 8.05 14.01 9.95
C THR A 119 8.96 14.47 8.82
N ARG A 120 9.86 13.60 8.37
CA ARG A 120 10.79 13.87 7.28
C ARG A 120 10.07 14.12 5.97
N THR A 121 8.96 13.42 5.71
CA THR A 121 8.14 13.62 4.50
C THR A 121 7.66 15.07 4.40
N LYS A 122 7.28 15.67 5.52
CA LYS A 122 6.84 17.09 5.56
C LYS A 122 7.99 18.06 5.36
N GLN A 123 9.17 17.74 5.88
CA GLN A 123 10.32 18.64 5.93
C GLN A 123 11.15 18.60 4.64
N GLU A 124 11.33 17.42 4.05
CA GLU A 124 12.24 17.19 2.93
C GLU A 124 11.54 17.28 1.57
N ILE A 125 10.23 17.02 1.49
CA ILE A 125 9.49 16.97 0.23
C ILE A 125 8.67 18.24 0.07
N ASN A 126 8.96 19.04 -0.96
CA ASN A 126 8.23 20.29 -1.22
C ASN A 126 6.90 20.09 -1.97
N SER A 127 6.75 18.99 -2.70
CA SER A 127 5.56 18.73 -3.51
C SER A 127 4.47 18.07 -2.67
N GLN A 128 3.32 18.74 -2.56
CA GLN A 128 2.13 18.22 -1.86
C GLN A 128 1.73 16.83 -2.39
N LEU A 129 1.80 16.62 -3.71
CA LEU A 129 1.45 15.35 -4.34
C LEU A 129 2.41 14.23 -3.90
N GLN A 130 3.72 14.51 -3.88
CA GLN A 130 4.71 13.52 -3.46
C GLN A 130 4.62 13.23 -1.96
N GLN A 131 4.32 14.24 -1.14
CA GLN A 131 4.04 14.04 0.28
C GLN A 131 2.87 13.08 0.49
N GLN A 132 1.73 13.32 -0.20
CA GLN A 132 0.56 12.46 -0.11
C GLN A 132 0.86 11.02 -0.52
N GLN A 133 1.58 10.84 -1.64
CA GLN A 133 1.98 9.51 -2.12
C GLN A 133 2.86 8.79 -1.10
N LEU A 134 3.84 9.47 -0.51
CA LEU A 134 4.75 8.84 0.45
C LEU A 134 4.06 8.53 1.78
N LEU A 135 3.21 9.43 2.28
CA LEU A 135 2.37 9.19 3.45
C LEU A 135 1.44 7.99 3.25
N GLN A 136 0.85 7.85 2.06
CA GLN A 136 0.02 6.70 1.72
C GLN A 136 0.82 5.39 1.73
N ILE A 137 2.07 5.40 1.23
CA ILE A 137 2.94 4.21 1.27
C ILE A 137 3.26 3.83 2.72
N ILE A 138 3.64 4.81 3.56
CA ILE A 138 3.93 4.58 4.97
C ILE A 138 2.71 4.01 5.69
N GLU A 139 1.52 4.57 5.44
CA GLU A 139 0.26 4.12 6.05
C GLU A 139 -0.05 2.68 5.64
N THR A 140 0.08 2.38 4.35
CA THR A 140 -0.13 1.04 3.82
C THR A 140 0.80 0.06 4.52
N ILE A 141 2.10 0.34 4.59
CA ILE A 141 3.07 -0.54 5.29
C ILE A 141 2.63 -0.78 6.73
N LEU A 142 2.19 0.24 7.45
CA LEU A 142 1.75 0.12 8.85
C LEU A 142 0.49 -0.72 9.00
N ILE A 143 -0.52 -0.54 8.15
CA ILE A 143 -1.76 -1.33 8.18
C ILE A 143 -1.46 -2.81 7.98
N TYR A 144 -0.64 -3.14 6.98
CA TYR A 144 -0.25 -4.53 6.70
C TYR A 144 0.59 -5.12 7.83
N LYS A 145 1.45 -4.32 8.46
CA LYS A 145 2.33 -4.76 9.54
C LYS A 145 1.63 -4.90 10.89
N PHE A 146 0.62 -4.07 11.14
CA PHE A 146 -0.13 -4.02 12.38
C PHE A 146 -1.65 -4.15 12.13
N PRO A 147 -2.13 -5.32 11.68
CA PRO A 147 -3.52 -5.50 11.27
C PRO A 147 -4.54 -5.38 12.42
N ARG A 148 -4.08 -5.38 13.67
CA ARG A 148 -4.91 -5.21 14.87
C ARG A 148 -4.88 -3.80 15.46
N MET A 149 -4.07 -2.91 14.88
CA MET A 149 -3.97 -1.53 15.35
C MET A 149 -5.28 -0.81 15.09
N ASN A 150 -5.78 -0.11 16.10
CA ASN A 150 -7.01 0.66 15.95
C ASN A 150 -6.73 2.03 15.29
N ARG A 151 -7.80 2.73 14.97
CA ARG A 151 -7.73 4.03 14.31
C ARG A 151 -7.00 5.07 15.16
N GLU A 152 -7.27 5.11 16.47
CA GLU A 152 -6.65 6.08 17.38
C GLU A 152 -5.13 5.90 17.46
N GLU A 153 -4.65 4.65 17.43
CA GLU A 153 -3.23 4.31 17.42
C GLU A 153 -2.54 4.76 16.12
N ILE A 154 -3.19 4.57 14.97
CA ILE A 154 -2.70 5.05 13.67
C ILE A 154 -2.71 6.59 13.63
N GLU A 155 -3.80 7.23 14.08
CA GLU A 155 -3.91 8.70 14.18
C GLU A 155 -2.82 9.29 15.08
N ALA A 156 -2.52 8.63 16.20
CA ALA A 156 -1.46 9.06 17.10
C ALA A 156 -0.08 9.04 16.42
N MET A 157 0.15 8.22 15.40
CA MET A 157 1.41 8.15 14.64
C MET A 157 1.52 9.21 13.56
N PHE A 158 0.46 9.37 12.76
CA PHE A 158 0.43 10.31 11.65
C PHE A 158 0.22 11.76 12.09
N GLY A 159 -0.59 11.96 13.13
CA GLY A 159 -1.33 13.19 13.31
C GLY A 159 -2.59 13.18 12.44
N LEU A 160 -3.65 13.82 12.95
CA LEU A 160 -4.97 13.82 12.29
C LEU A 160 -4.93 14.48 10.91
N SER A 161 -4.07 15.50 10.71
CA SER A 161 -3.92 16.22 9.44
C SER A 161 -3.30 15.36 8.34
N GLU A 162 -2.38 14.47 8.70
CA GLU A 162 -1.63 13.64 7.78
C GLU A 162 -2.41 12.41 7.42
N LEU A 163 -3.04 11.78 8.41
CA LEU A 163 -3.88 10.62 8.16
C LEU A 163 -5.04 10.99 7.23
N LYS A 164 -5.66 12.17 7.39
CA LYS A 164 -6.71 12.66 6.49
C LYS A 164 -6.29 12.81 5.03
N GLN A 165 -5.00 12.95 4.77
CA GLN A 165 -4.46 13.09 3.41
C GLN A 165 -4.23 11.75 2.73
N THR A 166 -4.22 10.65 3.47
CA THR A 166 -4.03 9.34 2.88
C THR A 166 -5.29 8.88 2.17
N ARG A 167 -5.10 8.11 1.10
CA ARG A 167 -6.21 7.59 0.30
C ARG A 167 -7.04 6.57 1.07
N PHE A 168 -6.39 5.68 1.83
CA PHE A 168 -7.09 4.66 2.63
C PHE A 168 -8.02 5.31 3.65
N TYR A 169 -7.58 6.37 4.34
CA TYR A 169 -8.43 7.10 5.26
C TYR A 169 -9.64 7.75 4.56
N GLN A 170 -9.44 8.35 3.39
CA GLN A 170 -10.52 8.98 2.64
C GLN A 170 -11.57 7.97 2.18
N GLU A 171 -11.13 6.82 1.66
CA GLU A 171 -12.00 5.72 1.25
C GLU A 171 -12.76 5.15 2.46
N ALA A 172 -12.08 4.82 3.56
CA ALA A 172 -12.71 4.32 4.78
C ALA A 172 -13.72 5.32 5.38
N LYS A 173 -13.47 6.63 5.25
CA LYS A 173 -14.39 7.67 5.70
C LYS A 173 -15.63 7.76 4.79
N GLU A 174 -15.46 7.63 3.48
CA GLU A 174 -16.57 7.65 2.52
C GLU A 174 -17.46 6.43 2.72
N GLU A 175 -16.87 5.23 2.82
CA GLU A 175 -17.60 3.98 3.14
C GLU A 175 -18.38 4.11 4.46
N GLY A 176 -17.75 4.61 5.51
CA GLY A 176 -18.42 4.83 6.80
C GLY A 176 -19.57 5.84 6.74
N LYS A 177 -19.49 6.83 5.84
CA LYS A 177 -20.58 7.79 5.60
C LYS A 177 -21.74 7.13 4.87
N GLU A 178 -21.47 6.35 3.83
CA GLU A 178 -22.49 5.60 3.09
C GLU A 178 -23.19 4.59 4.00
N GLU A 179 -22.44 3.83 4.79
CA GLU A 179 -22.99 2.90 5.79
C GLU A 179 -23.82 3.63 6.86
N GLY A 180 -23.36 4.79 7.32
CA GLY A 180 -24.08 5.61 8.30
C GLY A 180 -25.41 6.14 7.76
N GLU A 181 -25.41 6.68 6.54
CA GLU A 181 -26.63 7.15 5.86
C GLU A 181 -27.61 5.99 5.61
N ARG A 182 -27.09 4.84 5.17
CA ARG A 182 -27.86 3.62 4.98
C ARG A 182 -28.49 3.15 6.29
N LYS A 183 -27.70 3.06 7.37
CA LYS A 183 -28.16 2.65 8.68
C LYS A 183 -29.22 3.61 9.23
N ALA A 184 -29.01 4.92 9.11
CA ALA A 184 -29.98 5.92 9.54
C ALA A 184 -31.33 5.78 8.82
N LYS A 185 -31.32 5.47 7.51
CA LYS A 185 -32.54 5.15 6.76
C LYS A 185 -33.23 3.91 7.32
N LEU A 186 -32.49 2.82 7.52
CA LEU A 186 -33.04 1.57 8.05
C LEU A 186 -33.63 1.75 9.47
N ASP A 187 -32.90 2.45 10.34
CA ASP A 187 -33.30 2.73 11.73
C ASP A 187 -34.52 3.67 11.83
N ALA A 188 -34.81 4.46 10.79
CA ALA A 188 -35.98 5.34 10.74
C ALA A 188 -37.28 4.61 10.36
N VAL A 189 -37.20 3.47 9.66
CA VAL A 189 -38.38 2.71 9.17
C VAL A 189 -39.42 2.43 10.26
N PRO A 190 -39.06 1.94 11.47
CA PRO A 190 -40.03 1.62 12.52
C PRO A 190 -40.81 2.85 13.01
N GLY A 191 -40.13 3.99 13.14
CA GLY A 191 -40.75 5.25 13.56
C GLY A 191 -41.74 5.75 12.50
N LEU A 192 -41.38 5.63 11.21
CA LEU A 192 -42.27 6.03 10.12
C LEU A 192 -43.52 5.13 10.02
N ILE A 193 -43.39 3.83 10.30
CA ILE A 193 -44.54 2.92 10.41
C ILE A 193 -45.43 3.31 11.59
N ALA A 194 -44.85 3.63 12.74
CA ALA A 194 -45.60 4.07 13.92
C ALA A 194 -46.37 5.39 13.68
N LEU A 195 -45.86 6.23 12.79
CA LEU A 195 -46.53 7.45 12.31
C LEU A 195 -47.60 7.18 11.23
N GLY A 196 -47.82 5.92 10.85
CA GLY A 196 -48.89 5.51 9.95
C GLY A 196 -48.55 5.57 8.46
N LEU A 197 -47.27 5.71 8.09
CA LEU A 197 -46.87 5.68 6.68
C LEU A 197 -46.94 4.25 6.11
N THR A 198 -47.34 4.12 4.85
CA THR A 198 -47.33 2.82 4.15
C THR A 198 -45.91 2.42 3.73
N LYS A 199 -45.69 1.14 3.44
CA LYS A 199 -44.40 0.62 2.99
C LYS A 199 -43.91 1.31 1.71
N GLU A 200 -44.84 1.61 0.80
CA GLU A 200 -44.58 2.28 -0.47
C GLU A 200 -44.14 3.73 -0.25
N GLN A 201 -44.77 4.43 0.69
CA GLN A 201 -44.40 5.79 1.07
C GLN A 201 -43.01 5.83 1.72
N ILE A 202 -42.71 4.87 2.59
CA ILE A 202 -41.40 4.76 3.25
C ILE A 202 -40.30 4.42 2.24
N ALA A 203 -40.56 3.49 1.32
CA ALA A 203 -39.65 3.13 0.23
C ALA A 203 -39.29 4.36 -0.61
N GLN A 204 -40.29 5.16 -0.96
CA GLN A 204 -40.10 6.36 -1.75
C GLN A 204 -39.33 7.45 -1.00
N VAL A 205 -39.65 7.69 0.29
CA VAL A 205 -39.01 8.77 1.09
C VAL A 205 -37.56 8.44 1.43
N LEU A 206 -37.26 7.18 1.77
CA LEU A 206 -35.92 6.77 2.18
C LEU A 206 -35.06 6.24 1.02
N ASN A 207 -35.65 6.11 -0.18
CA ASN A 207 -35.05 5.46 -1.34
C ASN A 207 -34.54 4.05 -0.98
N LEU A 208 -35.41 3.26 -0.34
CA LEU A 208 -35.18 1.87 0.05
C LEU A 208 -36.06 0.94 -0.79
N SER A 209 -35.67 -0.32 -0.95
CA SER A 209 -36.52 -1.30 -1.61
C SER A 209 -37.65 -1.78 -0.67
N LEU A 210 -38.77 -2.22 -1.25
CA LEU A 210 -39.87 -2.81 -0.48
C LEU A 210 -39.45 -4.11 0.25
N GLU A 211 -38.46 -4.82 -0.31
CA GLU A 211 -37.88 -6.02 0.28
C GLU A 211 -37.12 -5.68 1.56
N GLU A 212 -36.28 -4.64 1.53
CA GLU A 212 -35.52 -4.15 2.70
C GLU A 212 -36.45 -3.73 3.84
N ILE A 213 -37.50 -2.96 3.52
CA ILE A 213 -38.51 -2.55 4.51
C ILE A 213 -39.23 -3.76 5.10
N SER A 214 -39.57 -4.75 4.26
CA SER A 214 -40.26 -5.96 4.72
C SER A 214 -39.37 -6.83 5.61
N GLN A 215 -38.07 -6.92 5.34
CA GLN A 215 -37.11 -7.61 6.19
C GLN A 215 -36.98 -6.95 7.57
N ILE A 216 -36.89 -5.62 7.64
CA ILE A 216 -36.83 -4.89 8.91
C ILE A 216 -38.09 -5.16 9.75
N ILE A 217 -39.27 -5.09 9.12
CA ILE A 217 -40.56 -5.36 9.79
C ILE A 217 -40.62 -6.80 10.32
N GLN A 218 -40.13 -7.78 9.55
CA GLN A 218 -40.07 -9.17 10.00
C GLN A 218 -39.10 -9.36 11.18
N GLN A 219 -37.90 -8.76 11.12
CA GLN A 219 -36.92 -8.81 12.20
C GLN A 219 -37.44 -8.18 13.49
N GLN A 220 -38.21 -7.08 13.39
CA GLN A 220 -38.84 -6.47 14.56
C GLN A 220 -39.93 -7.34 15.18
N ASN A 221 -40.78 -7.97 14.37
CA ASN A 221 -41.84 -8.87 14.85
C ASN A 221 -41.31 -10.15 15.50
N ILE A 222 -40.07 -10.55 15.19
CA ILE A 222 -39.37 -11.67 15.84
C ILE A 222 -38.80 -11.21 17.19
N ASN A 223 -38.15 -10.05 17.25
CA ASN A 223 -37.59 -9.49 18.49
C ASN A 223 -38.63 -9.07 19.54
N THR A 224 -39.89 -8.82 19.17
CA THR A 224 -41.00 -8.58 20.13
C THR A 224 -41.69 -9.85 20.62
N LYS A 225 -41.42 -11.03 20.03
CA LYS A 225 -41.99 -12.32 20.48
C LYS A 225 -41.11 -13.07 21.47
N ASP A 226 -39.81 -12.73 21.55
CA ASP A 226 -38.83 -13.31 22.47
C ASP A 226 -38.58 -12.45 23.74
N LYS A 227 -39.46 -11.48 24.02
CA LYS A 227 -39.52 -10.72 25.28
C LYS A 227 -40.88 -10.93 25.95
#